data_AF-A0A3D8K496-F1
#
_entry.id   AF-A0A3D8K496-F1
#
_cell.length_a   1.000
_cell.length_b   1.000
_cell.length_c   1.000
_cell.angle_alpha   90.00
_cell.angle_beta   90.00
_cell.angle_gamma   90.00
#
_symmetry.space_group_name_H-M   'P 1'
#
loop_
_entity.id
_entity.type
_entity.pdbx_description
1 polymer ?
#
loop_
_entity_poly.entity_id
_entity_poly.type
_entity_poly.pdbx_seq_one_letter_code
_entity_poly.pdbx_strand_id
1 'polypeptide(L)'
;MLDFFTTLHWSAVFQIVVIDILLGGDNAVVIALACRKLPTAQRMQGVLWGTAGAIVLRVVLIVFAVALLDVPFLKFGGGLLLLWIGMRLMAPSHESHENIKPADKLLSAIKTIIVADAVMSLDNVIAIAGAAETADPDHRIALVIFGLIVSIPLIVWGSTLVLRMLDRFPVIVTFGAALLGWIAGGLIINDPAGDRWPLLDTPVAEYGAHVAGALLVVLVGLWLKRRMLRREGGGASESGRTH
;
A
#
# COMPACT_ATOMS: atom_id res chain seq x y z
N MET A 1 -24.37 -12.58 14.61
CA MET A 1 -24.03 -12.22 13.21
C MET A 1 -24.20 -10.73 12.96
N LEU A 2 -25.31 -10.10 13.35
CA LEU A 2 -25.47 -8.64 13.22
C LEU A 2 -24.48 -7.87 14.11
N ASP A 3 -24.18 -8.36 15.32
CA ASP A 3 -23.20 -7.74 16.22
C ASP A 3 -21.82 -7.62 15.57
N PHE A 4 -21.38 -8.66 14.84
CA PHE A 4 -20.13 -8.64 14.06
C PHE A 4 -20.15 -7.49 13.02
N PHE A 5 -21.22 -7.31 12.24
CA PHE A 5 -21.29 -6.23 11.26
C PHE A 5 -21.37 -4.81 11.87
N THR A 6 -21.88 -4.68 13.10
CA THR A 6 -21.94 -3.40 13.83
C THR A 6 -20.69 -3.08 14.63
N THR A 7 -19.89 -4.08 15.05
CA THR A 7 -18.62 -3.87 15.76
C THR A 7 -17.40 -3.77 14.84
N LEU A 8 -17.55 -4.10 13.55
CA LEU A 8 -16.49 -3.84 12.58
C LEU A 8 -16.21 -2.34 12.53
N HIS A 9 -14.97 -1.95 12.82
CA HIS A 9 -14.45 -0.63 12.53
C HIS A 9 -14.41 -0.46 11.01
N TRP A 10 -15.53 -0.05 10.42
CA TRP A 10 -15.66 0.19 8.97
C TRP A 10 -14.61 1.19 8.46
N SER A 11 -14.11 2.07 9.33
CA SER A 11 -12.95 2.91 9.06
C SER A 11 -11.71 2.11 8.70
N ALA A 12 -11.35 1.09 9.48
CA ALA A 12 -10.18 0.24 9.23
C ALA A 12 -10.34 -0.54 7.92
N VAL A 13 -11.51 -1.15 7.67
CA VAL A 13 -11.77 -1.85 6.39
C VAL A 13 -11.64 -0.89 5.21
N PHE A 14 -12.23 0.31 5.32
CA PHE A 14 -12.13 1.32 4.28
C PHE A 14 -10.68 1.75 4.03
N GLN A 15 -9.90 1.98 5.09
CA GLN A 15 -8.48 2.30 4.98
C GLN A 15 -7.72 1.18 4.26
N ILE A 16 -7.93 -0.08 4.65
CA ILE A 16 -7.28 -1.25 4.02
C ILE A 16 -7.59 -1.30 2.53
N VAL A 17 -8.86 -1.17 2.14
CA VAL A 17 -9.26 -1.18 0.72
C VAL A 17 -8.62 -0.02 -0.04
N VAL A 18 -8.59 1.18 0.55
CA VAL A 18 -7.98 2.36 -0.07
C VAL A 18 -6.48 2.17 -0.23
N ILE A 19 -5.77 1.69 0.80
CA ILE A 19 -4.33 1.43 0.77
C ILE A 19 -4.01 0.38 -0.30
N ASP A 20 -4.74 -0.74 -0.34
CA ASP A 20 -4.57 -1.80 -1.34
C ASP A 20 -4.75 -1.27 -2.76
N ILE A 21 -5.72 -0.39 -3.00
CA ILE A 21 -5.95 0.22 -4.31
C ILE A 21 -4.80 1.15 -4.71
N LEU A 22 -4.32 1.97 -3.77
CA LEU A 22 -3.29 2.97 -4.02
C LEU A 22 -1.90 2.36 -4.22
N LEU A 23 -1.55 1.39 -3.38
CA LEU A 23 -0.26 0.71 -3.40
C LEU A 23 -0.27 -0.52 -4.29
N GLY A 24 -1.43 -1.04 -4.71
CA GLY A 24 -1.56 -2.27 -5.49
C GLY A 24 -2.22 -2.14 -6.86
N GLY A 25 -2.60 -0.93 -7.29
CA GLY A 25 -3.29 -0.73 -8.56
C GLY A 25 -2.52 -1.20 -9.80
N ASP A 26 -1.19 -1.15 -9.76
CA ASP A 26 -0.25 -1.59 -10.79
C ASP A 26 0.08 -3.10 -10.73
N ASN A 27 -0.09 -3.80 -9.60
CA ASN A 27 0.20 -5.23 -9.57
C ASN A 27 -0.82 -6.10 -10.36
N ALA A 28 -1.95 -5.53 -10.81
CA ALA A 28 -2.77 -6.14 -11.87
C ALA A 28 -2.06 -6.18 -13.24
N VAL A 29 -1.25 -5.17 -13.57
CA VAL A 29 -0.44 -5.14 -14.80
C VAL A 29 0.64 -6.21 -14.74
N VAL A 30 1.26 -6.40 -13.57
CA VAL A 30 2.23 -7.47 -13.33
C VAL A 30 1.63 -8.86 -13.55
N ILE A 31 0.44 -9.10 -13.01
CA ILE A 31 -0.31 -10.36 -13.22
C ILE A 31 -0.56 -10.59 -14.72
N ALA A 32 -1.02 -9.55 -15.43
CA ALA A 32 -1.27 -9.62 -16.86
C ALA A 32 0.01 -9.89 -17.68
N LEU A 33 1.12 -9.24 -17.34
CA LEU A 33 2.43 -9.45 -17.99
C LEU A 33 2.98 -10.85 -17.76
N ALA A 34 2.88 -11.37 -16.53
CA ALA A 34 3.35 -12.71 -16.17
C ALA A 34 2.61 -13.82 -16.92
N CYS A 35 1.29 -13.66 -17.14
CA CYS A 35 0.46 -14.63 -17.86
C CYS A 35 0.41 -14.45 -19.38
N ARG A 36 1.04 -13.39 -19.94
CA ARG A 36 0.89 -13.01 -21.36
C ARG A 36 1.32 -14.10 -22.36
N LYS A 37 2.31 -14.93 -22.01
CA LYS A 37 2.83 -16.00 -22.89
C LYS A 37 2.15 -17.36 -22.69
N LEU A 38 1.23 -17.49 -21.72
CA LEU A 38 0.52 -18.75 -21.53
C LEU A 38 -0.49 -19.01 -22.65
N PRO A 39 -0.75 -20.28 -23.00
CA PRO A 39 -1.86 -20.67 -23.88
C PRO A 39 -3.19 -20.11 -23.37
N THR A 40 -4.09 -19.71 -24.27
CA THR A 40 -5.36 -19.04 -23.93
C THR A 40 -6.19 -19.81 -22.88
N ALA A 41 -6.19 -21.14 -22.93
CA ALA A 41 -6.88 -21.99 -21.97
C ALA A 41 -6.27 -21.97 -20.54
N GLN A 42 -4.96 -21.70 -20.42
CA GLN A 42 -4.23 -21.71 -19.14
C GLN A 42 -4.07 -20.30 -18.54
N ARG A 43 -4.31 -19.23 -19.32
CA ARG A 43 -4.18 -17.84 -18.82
C ARG A 43 -5.06 -17.58 -17.60
N MET A 44 -6.33 -17.96 -17.67
CA MET A 44 -7.27 -17.76 -16.56
C MET A 44 -6.87 -18.60 -15.34
N GLN A 45 -6.37 -19.82 -15.55
CA GLN A 45 -5.84 -20.65 -14.47
C GLN A 45 -4.61 -20.00 -13.84
N GLY A 46 -3.70 -19.43 -14.62
CA GLY A 46 -2.52 -18.73 -14.13
C GLY A 46 -2.87 -17.51 -13.30
N VAL A 47 -3.84 -16.70 -13.73
CA VAL A 47 -4.35 -15.57 -12.98
C VAL A 47 -5.00 -16.03 -11.68
N LEU A 48 -5.89 -17.03 -11.73
CA LEU A 48 -6.63 -17.49 -10.55
C LEU A 48 -5.70 -18.11 -9.50
N TRP A 49 -4.83 -19.03 -9.89
CA TRP A 49 -3.89 -19.69 -8.97
C TRP A 49 -2.76 -18.77 -8.52
N GLY A 50 -2.29 -17.88 -9.40
CA GLY A 50 -1.29 -16.87 -9.04
C GLY A 50 -1.84 -15.88 -8.01
N THR A 51 -3.04 -15.36 -8.25
CA THR A 51 -3.74 -14.47 -7.32
C THR A 51 -4.01 -15.19 -6.01
N ALA A 52 -4.61 -16.38 -6.02
CA ALA A 52 -4.87 -17.14 -4.79
C ALA A 52 -3.60 -17.36 -3.94
N GLY A 53 -2.48 -17.73 -4.59
CA GLY A 53 -1.20 -17.86 -3.89
C GLY A 53 -0.68 -16.54 -3.31
N ALA A 54 -0.81 -15.44 -4.04
CA ALA A 54 -0.45 -14.10 -3.57
C ALA A 54 -1.31 -13.67 -2.36
N ILE A 55 -2.63 -13.90 -2.40
CA ILE A 55 -3.54 -13.61 -1.26
C ILE A 55 -3.10 -14.38 -0.02
N VAL A 56 -2.85 -15.68 -0.15
CA VAL A 56 -2.43 -16.51 0.98
C VAL A 56 -1.12 -15.98 1.57
N LEU A 57 -0.14 -15.68 0.72
CA LEU A 57 1.13 -15.09 1.18
C LEU A 57 0.89 -13.76 1.90
N ARG A 58 0.04 -12.88 1.35
CA ARG A 58 -0.28 -11.59 1.95
C ARG A 58 -0.93 -11.73 3.32
N VAL A 59 -1.89 -12.65 3.48
CA VAL A 59 -2.51 -12.94 4.78
C VAL A 59 -1.47 -13.42 5.79
N VAL A 60 -0.57 -14.32 5.39
CA VAL A 60 0.52 -14.80 6.25
C VAL A 60 1.44 -13.65 6.68
N LEU A 61 1.84 -12.79 5.73
CA LEU A 61 2.71 -11.64 6.01
C LEU A 61 2.03 -10.64 6.95
N ILE A 62 0.73 -10.37 6.80
CA ILE A 62 0.02 -9.44 7.68
C ILE A 62 -0.16 -10.03 9.08
N VAL A 63 -0.53 -11.31 9.20
CA VAL A 63 -0.62 -11.96 10.52
C VAL A 63 0.73 -11.89 11.23
N PHE A 64 1.83 -12.14 10.50
CA PHE A 64 3.17 -11.99 11.04
C PHE A 64 3.48 -10.54 11.42
N ALA A 65 3.20 -9.56 10.55
CA ALA A 65 3.45 -8.14 10.82
C ALA A 65 2.68 -7.64 12.03
N VAL A 66 1.39 -7.99 12.14
CA VAL A 66 0.53 -7.64 13.27
C VAL A 66 1.07 -8.21 14.58
N ALA A 67 1.53 -9.46 14.58
CA ALA A 67 2.15 -10.07 15.76
C ALA A 67 3.48 -9.40 16.16
N LEU A 68 4.18 -8.81 15.19
CA LEU A 68 5.43 -8.09 15.42
C LEU A 68 5.22 -6.66 15.93
N LEU A 69 4.03 -6.06 15.75
CA LEU A 69 3.77 -4.68 16.20
C LEU A 69 3.85 -4.53 17.74
N ASP A 70 3.70 -5.61 18.50
CA ASP A 70 3.87 -5.57 19.95
C ASP A 70 5.35 -5.47 20.39
N VAL A 71 6.30 -5.60 19.45
CA VAL A 71 7.73 -5.44 19.71
C VAL A 71 8.07 -3.94 19.81
N PRO A 72 8.71 -3.48 20.90
CA PRO A 72 9.11 -2.08 21.03
C PRO A 72 9.99 -1.62 19.85
N PHE A 73 9.82 -0.36 19.44
CA PHE A 73 10.47 0.28 18.29
C PHE A 73 10.03 -0.22 16.91
N LEU A 74 9.27 -1.32 16.83
CA LEU A 74 8.85 -1.86 15.55
C LEU A 74 7.75 -1.00 14.92
N LYS A 75 6.80 -0.49 15.71
CA LYS A 75 5.77 0.44 15.22
C LYS A 75 6.39 1.77 14.80
N PHE A 76 7.37 2.26 15.56
CA PHE A 76 8.14 3.45 15.20
C PHE A 76 8.86 3.28 13.86
N GLY A 77 9.57 2.17 13.67
CA GLY A 77 10.22 1.84 12.41
C GLY A 77 9.23 1.69 11.25
N GLY A 78 8.11 0.99 11.48
CA GLY A 78 7.03 0.84 10.52
C GLY A 78 6.39 2.18 10.15
N GLY A 79 6.15 3.06 11.12
CA GLY A 79 5.65 4.40 10.89
C GLY A 79 6.61 5.26 10.08
N LEU A 80 7.91 5.22 10.35
CA LEU A 80 8.91 5.90 9.51
C LEU A 80 8.91 5.37 8.07
N LEU A 81 8.78 4.06 7.89
CA LEU A 81 8.66 3.46 6.57
C LEU A 81 7.38 3.93 5.86
N LEU A 82 6.25 4.01 6.56
CA LEU A 82 4.99 4.52 6.01
C LEU A 82 5.06 6.00 5.61
N LEU A 83 5.74 6.84 6.39
CA LEU A 83 6.01 8.21 5.97
C LEU A 83 6.80 8.22 4.65
N TRP A 84 7.83 7.38 4.55
CA TRP A 84 8.64 7.26 3.33
C TRP A 84 7.82 6.78 2.13
N ILE A 85 7.00 5.74 2.29
CA ILE A 85 6.11 5.22 1.25
C ILE A 85 5.10 6.30 0.84
N GLY A 86 4.45 6.99 1.79
CA GLY A 86 3.50 8.06 1.49
C GLY A 86 4.13 9.21 0.71
N MET A 87 5.35 9.62 1.07
CA MET A 87 6.09 10.65 0.33
C MET A 87 6.47 10.18 -1.08
N ARG A 88 6.88 8.91 -1.23
CA ARG A 88 7.24 8.31 -2.51
C ARG A 88 6.03 8.10 -3.42
N LEU A 89 4.86 7.79 -2.85
CA LEU A 89 3.60 7.63 -3.58
C LEU A 89 3.18 8.90 -4.34
N MET A 90 3.53 10.08 -3.83
CA MET A 90 3.27 11.36 -4.51
C MET A 90 4.30 11.72 -5.58
N ALA A 91 5.47 11.09 -5.56
CA ALA A 91 6.50 11.30 -6.57
C ALA A 91 6.13 10.50 -7.84
N PRO A 92 6.37 11.04 -9.05
CA PRO A 92 6.13 10.30 -10.28
C PRO A 92 7.06 9.07 -10.33
N SER A 93 6.51 7.88 -10.10
CA SER A 93 7.22 6.62 -10.26
C SER A 93 7.16 6.18 -11.73
N HIS A 94 8.29 6.24 -12.43
CA HIS A 94 8.56 5.38 -13.58
C HIS A 94 9.05 4.02 -13.08
N GLU A 95 8.21 3.28 -12.37
CA GLU A 95 8.47 1.85 -12.12
C GLU A 95 8.08 1.10 -13.39
N SER A 96 8.95 1.15 -14.40
CA SER A 96 8.83 0.29 -15.56
C SER A 96 9.05 -1.15 -15.10
N HIS A 97 7.97 -1.93 -14.99
CA HIS A 97 7.99 -3.38 -14.77
C HIS A 97 8.65 -4.16 -15.94
N GLU A 98 9.59 -3.56 -16.67
CA GLU A 98 10.30 -4.11 -17.83
C GLU A 98 11.15 -5.35 -17.48
N ASN A 99 11.44 -5.60 -16.21
CA ASN A 99 12.19 -6.78 -15.77
C ASN A 99 11.33 -8.03 -15.53
N ILE A 100 10.01 -7.98 -15.70
CA ILE A 100 9.17 -9.18 -15.55
C ILE A 100 9.27 -10.03 -16.80
N LYS A 101 10.14 -11.05 -16.74
CA LYS A 101 10.27 -12.06 -17.80
C LYS A 101 8.95 -12.81 -17.95
N PRO A 102 8.29 -12.74 -19.11
CA PRO A 102 7.04 -13.47 -19.31
C PRO A 102 7.31 -14.97 -19.22
N ALA A 103 6.50 -15.67 -18.45
CA ALA A 103 6.67 -17.09 -18.18
C ALA A 103 5.98 -17.95 -19.25
N ASP A 104 6.69 -18.97 -19.75
CA ASP A 104 6.16 -19.90 -20.78
C ASP A 104 5.41 -21.10 -20.17
N LYS A 105 5.43 -21.25 -18.83
CA LYS A 105 4.79 -22.36 -18.09
C LYS A 105 3.91 -21.82 -16.97
N LEU A 106 2.77 -22.47 -16.73
CA LEU A 106 1.80 -22.10 -15.70
C LEU A 106 2.45 -21.91 -14.32
N LEU A 107 3.26 -22.88 -13.86
CA LEU A 107 3.94 -22.81 -12.57
C LEU A 107 4.94 -21.64 -12.49
N SER A 108 5.61 -21.33 -13.61
CA SER A 108 6.54 -20.20 -13.68
C SER A 108 5.79 -18.87 -13.63
N ALA A 109 4.61 -18.78 -14.24
CA ALA A 109 3.76 -17.58 -14.16
C ALA A 109 3.26 -17.37 -12.72
N ILE A 110 2.76 -18.42 -12.07
CA ILE A 110 2.32 -18.39 -10.66
C ILE A 110 3.47 -17.94 -9.75
N LYS A 111 4.66 -18.52 -9.89
CA LYS A 111 5.83 -18.12 -9.09
C LYS A 111 6.20 -16.65 -9.32
N THR A 112 6.14 -16.19 -10.57
CA THR A 112 6.45 -14.79 -10.91
C THR A 112 5.46 -13.83 -10.25
N ILE A 113 4.16 -14.17 -10.28
CA ILE A 113 3.10 -13.40 -9.61
C ILE A 113 3.35 -13.34 -8.10
N ILE A 114 3.59 -14.48 -7.45
CA ILE A 114 3.81 -14.53 -6.00
C ILE A 114 5.05 -13.74 -5.59
N VAL A 115 6.16 -13.87 -6.32
CA VAL A 115 7.39 -13.15 -5.99
C VAL A 115 7.24 -11.64 -6.21
N ALA A 116 6.60 -11.24 -7.31
CA ALA A 116 6.35 -9.83 -7.56
C ALA A 116 5.40 -9.24 -6.52
N ASP A 117 4.34 -9.96 -6.15
CA ASP A 117 3.44 -9.57 -5.07
C ASP A 117 4.17 -9.50 -3.73
N ALA A 118 5.07 -10.42 -3.40
CA ALA A 118 5.82 -10.38 -2.14
C ALA A 118 6.70 -9.13 -2.01
N VAL A 119 7.47 -8.80 -3.06
CA VAL A 119 8.34 -7.62 -3.09
C VAL A 119 7.53 -6.35 -2.99
N MET A 120 6.41 -6.30 -3.71
CA MET A 120 5.54 -5.15 -3.76
C MET A 120 4.71 -4.97 -2.48
N SER A 121 4.22 -6.07 -1.91
CA SER A 121 3.31 -6.05 -0.78
C SER A 121 4.02 -5.90 0.56
N LEU A 122 5.35 -5.96 0.65
CA LEU A 122 6.05 -5.76 1.92
C LEU A 122 5.71 -4.39 2.54
N ASP A 123 5.73 -3.34 1.72
CA ASP A 123 5.38 -1.98 2.11
C ASP A 123 3.86 -1.85 2.40
N ASN A 124 3.04 -2.54 1.60
CA ASN A 124 1.58 -2.59 1.78
C ASN A 124 1.16 -3.32 3.07
N VAL A 125 1.85 -4.40 3.43
CA VAL A 125 1.60 -5.23 4.62
C VAL A 125 1.76 -4.38 5.88
N ILE A 126 2.80 -3.55 5.94
CA ILE A 126 3.04 -2.65 7.08
C ILE A 126 1.93 -1.59 7.17
N ALA A 127 1.49 -1.06 6.02
CA ALA A 127 0.41 -0.08 5.96
C ALA A 127 -0.93 -0.67 6.43
N ILE A 128 -1.26 -1.87 5.98
CA ILE A 128 -2.47 -2.61 6.36
C ILE A 128 -2.42 -3.02 7.83
N ALA A 129 -1.27 -3.50 8.31
CA ALA A 129 -1.08 -3.84 9.72
C ALA A 129 -1.28 -2.61 10.62
N GLY A 130 -0.73 -1.45 10.22
CA GLY A 130 -0.94 -0.18 10.94
C GLY A 130 -2.37 0.34 10.89
N ALA A 131 -3.06 0.22 9.75
CA ALA A 131 -4.48 0.55 9.64
C ALA A 131 -5.33 -0.35 10.56
N ALA A 132 -5.01 -1.65 10.61
CA ALA A 132 -5.71 -2.63 11.41
C ALA A 132 -5.44 -2.47 12.92
N GLU A 133 -4.35 -1.81 13.32
CA GLU A 133 -4.05 -1.53 14.72
C GLU A 133 -5.12 -0.66 15.40
N THR A 134 -5.77 0.22 14.64
CA THR A 134 -6.88 1.07 15.12
C THR A 134 -8.16 0.30 15.46
N ALA A 135 -8.23 -1.00 15.13
CA ALA A 135 -9.36 -1.85 15.41
C ALA A 135 -9.12 -2.77 16.62
N ASP A 136 -10.23 -3.19 17.24
CA ASP A 136 -10.22 -4.10 18.38
C ASP A 136 -9.34 -5.35 18.15
N PRO A 137 -8.49 -5.73 19.12
CA PRO A 137 -7.57 -6.87 19.00
C PRO A 137 -8.25 -8.19 18.61
N ASP A 138 -9.45 -8.44 19.15
CA ASP A 138 -10.19 -9.68 18.94
C ASP A 138 -10.67 -9.86 17.49
N HIS A 139 -10.81 -8.76 16.74
CA HIS A 139 -11.36 -8.78 15.37
C HIS A 139 -10.37 -8.29 14.31
N ARG A 140 -9.16 -7.85 14.70
CA ARG A 140 -8.14 -7.28 13.80
C ARG A 140 -7.82 -8.17 12.60
N ILE A 141 -7.53 -9.46 12.85
CA ILE A 141 -7.17 -10.40 11.78
C ILE A 141 -8.36 -10.67 10.85
N ALA A 142 -9.56 -10.81 11.42
CA ALA A 142 -10.78 -11.02 10.64
C ALA A 142 -11.11 -9.81 9.74
N LEU A 143 -10.92 -8.59 10.26
CA LEU A 143 -11.06 -7.33 9.54
C LEU A 143 -10.11 -7.22 8.35
N VAL A 144 -8.83 -7.54 8.56
CA VAL A 144 -7.82 -7.56 7.50
C VAL A 144 -8.20 -8.55 6.42
N ILE A 145 -8.49 -9.81 6.79
CA ILE A 145 -8.85 -10.85 5.84
C ILE A 145 -10.09 -10.45 5.05
N PHE A 146 -11.10 -9.89 5.72
CA PHE A 146 -12.29 -9.39 5.05
C PHE A 146 -11.98 -8.26 4.07
N GLY A 147 -11.18 -7.27 4.48
CA GLY A 147 -10.71 -6.18 3.62
C GLY A 147 -9.99 -6.68 2.37
N LEU A 148 -9.06 -7.64 2.54
CA LEU A 148 -8.32 -8.28 1.43
C LEU A 148 -9.24 -9.06 0.49
N ILE A 149 -10.17 -9.86 1.03
CA ILE A 149 -11.11 -10.64 0.22
C ILE A 149 -12.00 -9.72 -0.62
N VAL A 150 -12.35 -8.53 -0.11
CA VAL A 150 -13.17 -7.55 -0.84
C VAL A 150 -12.31 -6.74 -1.84
N SER A 151 -11.10 -6.33 -1.47
CA SER A 151 -10.25 -5.46 -2.29
C SER A 151 -9.67 -6.16 -3.52
N ILE A 152 -9.23 -7.41 -3.37
CA ILE A 152 -8.49 -8.12 -4.42
C ILE A 152 -9.33 -8.40 -5.67
N PRO A 153 -10.57 -8.91 -5.56
CA PRO A 153 -11.48 -9.02 -6.70
C PRO A 153 -11.71 -7.67 -7.41
N LEU A 154 -11.86 -6.60 -6.63
CA LEU A 154 -12.06 -5.24 -7.15
C LEU A 154 -10.84 -4.75 -7.93
N ILE A 155 -9.62 -5.06 -7.48
CA ILE A 155 -8.39 -4.71 -8.19
C ILE A 155 -8.22 -5.58 -9.44
N VAL A 156 -8.40 -6.91 -9.35
CA VAL A 156 -8.18 -7.81 -10.49
C VAL A 156 -9.16 -7.51 -11.63
N TRP A 157 -10.46 -7.37 -11.35
CA TRP A 157 -11.48 -7.09 -12.36
C TRP A 157 -11.60 -5.60 -12.70
N GLY A 158 -11.36 -4.73 -11.73
CA GLY A 158 -11.50 -3.28 -11.87
C GLY A 158 -10.20 -2.53 -12.15
N SER A 159 -9.05 -3.20 -12.29
CA SER A 159 -7.73 -2.56 -12.45
C SER A 159 -7.69 -1.47 -13.50
N THR A 160 -8.27 -1.71 -14.69
CA THR A 160 -8.30 -0.71 -15.76
C THR A 160 -9.16 0.51 -15.41
N LEU A 161 -10.23 0.34 -14.62
CA LEU A 161 -11.04 1.44 -14.12
C LEU A 161 -10.29 2.20 -13.03
N VAL A 162 -9.73 1.47 -12.05
CA VAL A 162 -8.98 2.02 -10.92
C VAL A 162 -7.77 2.82 -11.41
N LEU A 163 -6.95 2.25 -12.29
CA LEU A 163 -5.79 2.92 -12.87
C LEU A 163 -6.20 4.20 -13.61
N ARG A 164 -7.25 4.13 -14.44
CA ARG A 164 -7.80 5.32 -15.12
C ARG A 164 -8.31 6.36 -14.13
N MET A 165 -8.91 5.96 -13.01
CA MET A 165 -9.36 6.91 -11.99
C MET A 165 -8.19 7.59 -11.28
N LEU A 166 -7.12 6.85 -10.95
CA LEU A 166 -5.91 7.41 -10.37
C LEU A 166 -5.20 8.37 -11.33
N ASP A 167 -5.09 8.00 -12.61
CA ASP A 167 -4.53 8.85 -13.66
C ASP A 167 -5.37 10.10 -13.91
N ARG A 168 -6.70 9.95 -13.92
CA ARG A 168 -7.65 11.04 -14.18
C ARG A 168 -7.77 11.99 -12.98
N PHE A 169 -7.69 11.46 -11.76
CA PHE A 169 -7.82 12.20 -10.52
C PHE A 169 -6.58 12.01 -9.62
N PRO A 170 -5.44 12.67 -9.92
CA PRO A 170 -4.21 12.59 -9.11
C PRO A 170 -4.38 13.04 -7.65
N VAL A 171 -5.48 13.75 -7.37
CA VAL A 171 -5.88 14.14 -6.01
C VAL A 171 -6.14 12.90 -5.13
N ILE A 172 -6.63 11.79 -5.70
CA ILE A 172 -6.83 10.53 -4.96
C ILE A 172 -5.50 10.01 -4.40
N VAL A 173 -4.42 10.09 -5.18
CA VAL A 173 -3.06 9.72 -4.74
C VAL A 173 -2.59 10.60 -3.58
N THR A 174 -2.95 11.89 -3.60
CA THR A 174 -2.61 12.83 -2.52
C THR A 174 -3.37 12.51 -1.24
N PHE A 175 -4.66 12.17 -1.34
CA PHE A 175 -5.43 11.69 -0.18
C PHE A 175 -4.89 10.37 0.36
N GLY A 176 -4.49 9.47 -0.54
CA GLY A 176 -3.83 8.23 -0.17
C GLY A 176 -2.54 8.42 0.60
N ALA A 177 -1.67 9.30 0.12
CA ALA A 177 -0.45 9.68 0.80
C ALA A 177 -0.73 10.33 2.16
N ALA A 178 -1.74 11.19 2.25
CA ALA A 178 -2.17 11.77 3.52
C ALA A 178 -2.66 10.70 4.51
N LEU A 179 -3.41 9.70 4.03
CA LEU A 179 -3.87 8.58 4.85
C LEU A 179 -2.71 7.71 5.35
N LEU A 180 -1.71 7.44 4.51
CA LEU A 180 -0.49 6.74 4.94
C LEU A 180 0.26 7.53 6.01
N GLY A 181 0.36 8.86 5.85
CA GLY A 181 0.93 9.75 6.86
C GLY A 181 0.13 9.78 8.16
N TRP A 182 -1.20 9.72 8.07
CA TRP A 182 -2.10 9.62 9.23
C TRP A 182 -1.79 8.35 10.04
N ILE A 183 -1.80 7.18 9.38
CA ILE A 183 -1.50 5.89 10.02
C ILE A 183 -0.09 5.87 10.58
N ALA A 184 0.89 6.42 9.85
CA ALA A 184 2.26 6.52 10.31
C ALA A 184 2.41 7.33 11.60
N GLY A 185 1.70 8.45 11.71
CA GLY A 185 1.67 9.26 12.93
C GLY A 185 1.13 8.48 14.13
N GLY A 186 0.05 7.72 13.92
CA GLY A 186 -0.52 6.81 14.91
C GLY A 186 0.44 5.70 15.35
N LEU A 187 1.11 5.05 14.39
CA LEU A 187 2.10 4.01 14.70
C LEU A 187 3.30 4.53 15.52
N ILE A 188 3.76 5.74 15.22
CA ILE A 188 4.92 6.33 15.90
C ILE A 188 4.60 6.69 17.35
N ILE A 189 3.42 7.26 17.60
CA ILE A 189 3.02 7.70 18.95
C ILE A 189 2.61 6.52 19.84
N ASN A 190 1.98 5.49 19.26
CA ASN A 190 1.49 4.30 19.96
C ASN A 190 2.53 3.17 20.04
N ASP A 191 3.81 3.45 19.76
CA ASP A 191 4.89 2.48 19.93
C ASP A 191 5.10 2.15 21.42
N PRO A 192 5.21 0.87 21.82
CA PRO A 192 5.45 0.48 23.22
C PRO A 192 6.72 1.09 23.85
N ALA A 193 7.67 1.53 23.02
CA ALA A 193 8.82 2.30 23.47
C ALA A 193 8.43 3.67 24.05
N GLY A 194 7.25 4.21 23.73
CA GLY A 194 6.73 5.51 24.17
C GLY A 194 6.14 5.49 25.58
N ASP A 195 5.75 4.32 26.12
CA ASP A 195 5.08 4.14 27.42
C ASP A 195 5.86 4.72 28.62
N ARG A 196 7.15 4.97 28.45
CA ARG A 196 8.04 5.65 29.41
C ARG A 196 7.83 7.17 29.50
N TRP A 197 7.02 7.76 28.62
CA TRP A 197 6.75 9.20 28.57
C TRP A 197 5.24 9.50 28.66
N PRO A 198 4.69 9.69 29.87
CA PRO A 198 3.25 9.90 30.11
C PRO A 198 2.64 11.13 29.42
N LEU A 199 3.48 12.06 28.94
CA LEU A 199 3.05 13.23 28.16
C LEU A 199 2.57 12.87 26.75
N LEU A 200 2.97 11.71 26.22
CA LEU A 200 2.59 11.25 24.88
C LEU A 200 1.25 10.50 24.88
N ASP A 201 0.79 10.04 26.04
CA ASP A 201 -0.45 9.24 26.22
C ASP A 201 -1.71 10.11 26.35
N THR A 202 -1.69 11.31 25.75
CA THR A 202 -2.83 12.22 25.76
C THR A 202 -3.55 12.15 24.40
N PRO A 203 -4.90 12.20 24.37
CA PRO A 203 -5.65 12.19 23.11
C PRO A 203 -5.25 13.33 22.15
N VAL A 204 -4.75 14.43 22.70
CA VAL A 204 -4.24 15.59 21.93
C VAL A 204 -2.90 15.26 21.26
N ALA A 205 -1.99 14.58 21.96
CA ALA A 205 -0.72 14.14 21.38
C ALA A 205 -0.94 13.09 20.28
N GLU A 206 -1.85 12.15 20.52
CA GLU A 206 -2.20 11.13 19.54
C GLU A 206 -2.82 11.75 18.27
N TYR A 207 -3.87 12.57 18.41
CA TYR A 207 -4.48 13.26 17.27
C TYR A 207 -3.47 14.19 16.57
N GLY A 208 -2.64 14.88 17.35
CA GLY A 208 -1.56 15.73 16.86
C GLY A 208 -0.55 14.96 16.00
N ALA A 209 -0.16 13.75 16.40
CA ALA A 209 0.76 12.90 15.66
C ALA A 209 0.16 12.44 14.32
N HIS A 210 -1.10 12.01 14.31
CA HIS A 210 -1.83 11.65 13.09
C HIS A 210 -1.89 12.80 12.09
N VAL A 211 -2.30 14.00 12.55
CA VAL A 211 -2.37 15.20 11.70
C VAL A 211 -0.99 15.63 11.23
N ALA A 212 0.02 15.61 12.11
CA ALA A 212 1.39 15.96 11.77
C ALA A 212 1.97 15.03 10.71
N GLY A 213 1.76 13.71 10.85
CA GLY A 213 2.20 12.71 9.87
C GLY A 213 1.54 12.92 8.50
N ALA A 214 0.22 13.13 8.47
CA ALA A 214 -0.50 13.42 7.23
C ALA A 214 0.00 14.71 6.54
N LEU A 215 0.16 15.79 7.31
CA LEU A 215 0.67 17.07 6.80
C LEU A 215 2.10 16.94 6.31
N LEU A 216 2.97 16.24 7.04
CA LEU A 216 4.37 16.03 6.66
C LEU A 216 4.45 15.34 5.30
N VAL A 217 3.72 14.23 5.12
CA VAL A 217 3.72 13.49 3.85
C VAL A 217 3.22 14.36 2.71
N VAL A 218 2.13 15.09 2.89
CA VAL A 218 1.57 15.96 1.84
C VAL A 218 2.51 17.10 1.49
N LEU A 219 3.04 17.82 2.48
CA LEU A 219 3.92 18.97 2.26
C LEU A 219 5.23 18.55 1.60
N VAL A 220 5.86 17.49 2.11
CA VAL A 220 7.12 16.97 1.56
C VAL A 220 6.89 16.34 0.19
N GLY A 221 5.81 15.56 0.01
CA GLY A 221 5.44 14.96 -1.27
C GLY A 221 5.18 16.01 -2.36
N LEU A 222 4.44 17.08 -2.03
CA LEU A 222 4.25 18.22 -2.94
C LEU A 222 5.56 18.95 -3.25
N TRP A 223 6.44 19.11 -2.27
CA TRP A 223 7.75 19.72 -2.47
C TRP A 223 8.64 18.88 -3.40
N LEU A 224 8.71 17.56 -3.19
CA LEU A 224 9.45 16.62 -4.04
C LEU A 224 8.90 16.64 -5.48
N LYS A 225 7.57 16.56 -5.64
CA LYS A 225 6.90 16.63 -6.94
C LYS A 225 7.23 17.92 -7.69
N ARG A 226 7.17 19.08 -7.01
CA ARG A 226 7.55 20.39 -7.60
C ARG A 226 9.01 20.44 -8.01
N ARG A 227 9.91 19.83 -7.23
CA ARG A 227 11.36 19.82 -7.51
C ARG A 227 11.69 18.96 -8.73
N MET A 228 11.00 17.83 -8.91
CA MET A 228 11.18 16.95 -10.07
C MET A 228 10.69 17.60 -11.37
N LEU A 229 9.49 18.18 -11.37
CA LEU A 229 8.94 18.90 -12.54
C LEU A 229 9.83 20.07 -12.98
N ARG A 230 10.47 20.77 -12.03
CA ARG A 230 11.43 21.84 -12.33
C ARG A 230 12.71 21.34 -12.99
N ARG A 231 13.17 20.12 -12.67
CA ARG A 231 14.37 19.52 -13.28
C ARG A 231 14.12 19.10 -14.73
N GLU A 232 12.95 18.53 -15.01
CA GLU A 232 12.54 18.14 -16.36
C GLU A 232 12.36 19.36 -17.28
N GLY A 233 11.76 20.45 -16.77
CA GLY A 233 11.61 21.70 -17.52
C GLY A 233 12.94 22.45 -17.76
N GLY A 234 13.94 22.30 -16.88
CA GLY A 234 15.26 22.93 -17.03
C GLY A 234 16.16 22.25 -18.07
N GLY A 235 16.12 20.90 -18.15
CA GLY A 235 16.92 20.13 -19.10
C GLY A 235 16.50 20.30 -20.57
N ALA A 236 15.22 20.64 -20.82
CA ALA A 236 14.74 20.92 -22.18
C ALA A 236 15.27 22.25 -22.75
N SER A 237 15.72 23.20 -21.92
CA SER A 237 16.18 24.52 -22.38
C SER A 237 17.66 24.55 -22.78
N GLU A 238 18.49 23.58 -22.36
CA GLU A 238 19.93 23.54 -22.69
C GLU A 238 20.22 22.80 -24.01
N SER A 239 19.37 21.85 -24.41
CA SER A 239 19.53 21.08 -25.67
C SER A 239 19.22 21.91 -26.94
N GLY A 240 18.52 23.05 -26.80
CA GLY A 240 18.15 23.91 -27.94
C GLY A 240 19.15 25.02 -28.29
N ARG A 241 20.33 25.09 -27.65
CA ARG A 241 21.32 26.15 -27.87
C ARG A 241 22.59 25.72 -28.59
N THR A 242 22.66 24.49 -29.08
CA THR A 242 23.76 24.01 -29.94
C THR A 242 23.22 23.71 -31.34
N HIS A 243 22.88 24.75 -32.08
CA HIS A 243 22.77 24.72 -33.54
C HIS A 243 23.27 26.04 -34.11
#